data_AF-A0A518HRQ2-F1
#
_entry.id   AF-A0A518HRQ2-F1
#
_cell.length_a   1.000
_cell.length_b   1.000
_cell.length_c   1.000
_cell.angle_alpha   90.00
_cell.angle_beta   90.00
_cell.angle_gamma   90.00
#
_symmetry.space_group_name_H-M   'P 1'
#
loop_
_entity.id
_entity.type
_entity.pdbx_description
1 polymer ?
#
loop_
_entity_poly.entity_id
_entity_poly.type
_entity_poly.pdbx_seq_one_letter_code
_entity_poly.pdbx_strand_id
1 'polypeptide(L)'
;MIQTGLTNVTNAARLGRPRRRGFTLLELFLTLSMAVVLMTLVNAAFRFYAVDMDSNDMDMRRTMLASAVMQMIEDDLRASLHPEPLDTSALETLLASTAASATGGGNSGDSGDPGDAEAAGMDDPALEEEPVTSVSGVAVLQTPGLIGDQYQLQIDTSRLPRLEEYAMLMDVDPGNLADLPSDLKTVTYYVQAADSIGIEDPLAKLDATTSTTAGGLVRRVLDRSATTFASTSGNLAALGQTGELLAPEVTGIEFSYWDGVTWQIEWNSDELGELPLAVKIQLVMVDPLVAESEQEPRLFQHVVKLSMAKIIEEEEEEDLSGVGL
;
A
#
# COMPACT_ATOMS: atom_id res chain seq x y z
N MET A 1 100.11 -17.42 -82.17
CA MET A 1 98.96 -17.69 -83.06
C MET A 1 98.01 -18.55 -82.23
N ILE A 2 96.80 -18.19 -81.77
CA ILE A 2 95.75 -17.20 -82.06
C ILE A 2 94.97 -17.06 -80.72
N GLN A 3 94.90 -15.87 -80.11
CA GLN A 3 93.72 -14.99 -79.94
C GLN A 3 92.41 -15.57 -79.34
N THR A 4 91.89 -14.83 -78.33
CA THR A 4 90.49 -14.67 -77.85
C THR A 4 89.80 -15.85 -77.13
N GLY A 5 89.01 -15.68 -76.06
CA GLY A 5 88.44 -14.48 -75.44
C GLY A 5 87.72 -14.81 -74.11
N LEU A 6 87.45 -13.77 -73.32
CA LEU A 6 86.67 -13.78 -72.09
C LEU A 6 85.24 -14.25 -72.30
N THR A 7 84.62 -14.86 -71.27
CA THR A 7 83.35 -14.36 -70.69
C THR A 7 83.03 -15.08 -69.38
N ASN A 8 83.07 -14.33 -68.27
CA ASN A 8 82.34 -14.65 -67.03
C ASN A 8 80.87 -14.27 -67.24
N VAL A 9 79.94 -15.22 -67.11
CA VAL A 9 78.51 -14.92 -67.09
C VAL A 9 78.04 -14.93 -65.63
N THR A 10 77.89 -13.74 -65.06
CA THR A 10 77.18 -13.52 -63.80
C THR A 10 75.68 -13.63 -64.04
N ASN A 11 75.06 -14.70 -63.54
CA ASN A 11 73.62 -14.89 -63.63
C ASN A 11 72.93 -14.09 -62.50
N ALA A 12 72.56 -12.85 -62.78
CA ALA A 12 71.81 -12.00 -61.87
C ALA A 12 70.37 -12.51 -61.77
N ALA A 13 70.00 -13.04 -60.59
CA ALA A 13 68.63 -13.41 -60.26
C ALA A 13 67.69 -12.20 -60.40
N ARG A 14 66.75 -12.28 -61.36
CA ARG A 14 65.69 -11.28 -61.51
C ARG A 14 64.68 -11.46 -60.38
N LEU A 15 64.77 -10.62 -59.34
CA LEU A 15 63.68 -10.40 -58.39
C LEU A 15 62.49 -9.81 -59.16
N GLY A 16 61.47 -10.63 -59.42
CA GLY A 16 60.21 -10.17 -59.99
C GLY A 16 59.56 -9.17 -59.05
N ARG A 17 59.42 -7.90 -59.47
CA ARG A 17 58.65 -6.90 -58.74
C ARG A 17 57.20 -7.39 -58.61
N PRO A 18 56.58 -7.35 -57.42
CA PRO A 18 55.17 -7.66 -57.29
C PRO A 18 54.37 -6.64 -58.11
N ARG A 19 53.61 -7.13 -59.09
CA ARG A 19 52.66 -6.31 -59.83
C ARG A 19 51.58 -5.87 -58.84
N ARG A 20 51.60 -4.59 -58.45
CA ARG A 20 50.49 -3.97 -57.73
C ARG A 20 49.27 -4.00 -58.66
N ARG A 21 48.33 -4.90 -58.40
CA ARG A 21 47.01 -4.87 -59.01
C ARG A 21 46.28 -3.68 -58.39
N GLY A 22 45.96 -2.68 -59.21
CA GLY A 22 45.09 -1.58 -58.78
C GLY A 22 43.65 -2.07 -58.60
N PHE A 23 42.89 -1.37 -57.75
CA PHE A 23 41.49 -1.68 -57.52
C PHE A 23 40.65 -1.40 -58.76
N THR A 24 39.66 -2.27 -59.03
CA THR A 24 38.71 -2.06 -60.12
C THR A 24 37.57 -1.13 -59.65
N LEU A 25 36.98 -0.37 -60.58
CA LEU A 25 35.82 0.48 -60.26
C LEU A 25 34.67 -0.33 -59.64
N LEU A 26 34.46 -1.56 -60.09
CA LEU A 26 33.42 -2.45 -59.55
C LEU A 26 33.66 -2.80 -58.07
N GLU A 27 34.92 -3.03 -57.68
CA GLU A 27 35.30 -3.29 -56.29
C GLU A 27 35.13 -2.04 -55.42
N LEU A 28 35.42 -0.85 -55.95
CA LEU A 28 35.15 0.42 -55.28
C LEU A 28 33.64 0.63 -55.07
N PHE A 29 32.80 0.33 -56.07
CA PHE A 29 31.35 0.44 -55.93
C PHE A 29 30.78 -0.60 -54.97
N LEU A 30 31.30 -1.84 -55.00
CA LEU A 30 30.89 -2.90 -54.08
C LEU A 30 31.24 -2.52 -52.63
N THR A 31 32.48 -2.09 -52.38
CA THR A 31 32.91 -1.70 -51.04
C THR A 31 32.16 -0.47 -50.53
N LEU A 32 31.90 0.52 -51.39
CA LEU A 32 31.11 1.69 -51.04
C LEU A 32 29.65 1.33 -50.73
N SER A 33 29.04 0.44 -51.53
CA SER A 33 27.67 -0.03 -51.27
C SER A 33 27.57 -0.82 -49.96
N MET A 34 28.55 -1.68 -49.68
CA MET A 34 28.62 -2.46 -48.44
C MET A 34 28.88 -1.55 -47.23
N ALA A 35 29.69 -0.51 -47.38
CA ALA A 35 29.92 0.48 -46.32
C ALA A 35 28.64 1.25 -45.97
N VAL A 36 27.84 1.64 -46.96
CA VAL A 36 26.55 2.30 -46.73
C VAL A 36 25.58 1.35 -46.01
N VAL A 37 25.45 0.10 -46.48
CA VAL A 37 24.58 -0.90 -45.83
C VAL A 37 25.02 -1.16 -44.39
N LEU A 38 26.31 -1.33 -44.15
CA LEU A 38 26.85 -1.53 -42.80
C LEU A 38 26.50 -0.34 -41.91
N MET A 39 26.71 0.88 -42.38
CA MET A 39 26.39 2.08 -41.61
C MET A 39 24.89 2.18 -41.31
N THR A 40 24.02 1.78 -42.25
CA THR A 40 22.56 1.75 -42.00
C THR A 40 22.17 0.72 -40.95
N LEU A 41 22.77 -0.48 -40.97
CA LEU A 41 22.49 -1.51 -39.98
C LEU A 41 22.99 -1.11 -38.59
N VAL A 42 24.18 -0.51 -38.51
CA VAL A 42 24.73 0.00 -37.25
C VAL A 42 23.86 1.11 -36.69
N ASN A 43 23.42 2.07 -37.52
CA ASN A 43 22.49 3.11 -37.10
C ASN A 43 21.13 2.56 -36.64
N ALA A 44 20.61 1.53 -37.33
CA ALA A 44 19.38 0.86 -36.91
C ALA A 44 19.54 0.17 -35.55
N ALA A 45 20.65 -0.54 -35.34
CA ALA A 45 20.96 -1.19 -34.07
C ALA A 45 21.11 -0.18 -32.91
N PHE A 46 21.73 0.97 -33.15
CA PHE A 46 21.84 2.02 -32.13
C PHE A 46 20.49 2.63 -31.76
N ARG A 47 19.61 2.87 -32.74
CA ARG A 47 18.26 3.40 -32.48
C ARG A 47 17.40 2.40 -31.70
N PHE A 48 17.45 1.13 -32.09
CA PHE A 48 16.78 0.05 -31.35
C PHE A 48 17.26 0.00 -29.90
N TYR A 49 18.58 0.00 -29.69
CA TYR A 49 19.12 -0.06 -28.33
C TYR A 49 18.78 1.18 -27.50
N ALA A 50 18.82 2.38 -28.07
CA ALA A 50 18.54 3.59 -27.30
C ALA A 50 17.05 3.72 -26.93
N VAL A 51 16.14 3.46 -27.87
CA VAL A 51 14.71 3.69 -27.64
C VAL A 51 14.05 2.52 -26.91
N ASP A 52 14.32 1.29 -27.35
CA ASP A 52 13.62 0.13 -26.80
C ASP A 52 14.19 -0.27 -25.43
N MET A 53 15.46 0.01 -25.14
CA MET A 53 16.01 -0.26 -23.81
C MET A 53 15.42 0.68 -22.76
N ASP A 54 15.30 1.98 -23.09
CA ASP A 54 14.76 2.96 -22.15
C ASP A 54 13.29 2.67 -21.84
N SER A 55 12.46 2.33 -22.84
CA SER A 55 11.06 1.96 -22.61
C SER A 55 10.93 0.68 -21.79
N ASN A 56 11.77 -0.34 -22.05
CA ASN A 56 11.77 -1.58 -21.29
C ASN A 56 12.22 -1.37 -19.84
N ASP A 57 13.21 -0.52 -19.60
CA ASP A 57 13.66 -0.19 -18.24
C ASP A 57 12.58 0.56 -17.46
N MET A 58 11.89 1.51 -18.09
CA MET A 58 10.74 2.19 -17.46
C MET A 58 9.62 1.21 -17.10
N ASP A 59 9.30 0.28 -18.01
CA ASP A 59 8.29 -0.74 -17.78
C ASP A 59 8.66 -1.70 -16.64
N MET A 60 9.94 -2.08 -16.55
CA MET A 60 10.45 -2.90 -15.45
C MET A 60 10.35 -2.15 -14.11
N ARG A 61 10.78 -0.88 -14.06
CA ARG A 61 10.72 -0.06 -12.84
C ARG A 61 9.29 0.08 -12.34
N ARG A 62 8.31 0.32 -13.22
CA ARG A 62 6.89 0.39 -12.86
C ARG A 62 6.37 -0.92 -12.31
N THR A 63 6.69 -2.03 -12.96
CA THR A 63 6.26 -3.35 -12.49
C THR A 63 6.87 -3.67 -11.13
N MET A 64 8.13 -3.28 -10.89
CA MET A 64 8.79 -3.44 -9.59
C MET A 64 8.16 -2.55 -8.52
N LEU A 65 7.85 -1.29 -8.83
CA LEU A 65 7.18 -0.36 -7.92
C LEU A 65 5.76 -0.86 -7.58
N ALA A 66 4.99 -1.27 -8.58
CA ALA A 66 3.68 -1.88 -8.41
C ALA A 66 3.72 -3.07 -7.46
N SER A 67 4.69 -3.98 -7.70
CA SER A 67 4.85 -5.19 -6.92
C SER A 67 5.25 -4.86 -5.47
N ALA A 68 6.13 -3.88 -5.27
CA ALA A 68 6.55 -3.44 -3.95
C ALA A 68 5.39 -2.83 -3.15
N VAL A 69 4.60 -1.96 -3.79
CA VAL A 69 3.41 -1.35 -3.18
C VAL A 69 2.36 -2.42 -2.83
N MET A 70 2.06 -3.33 -3.76
CA MET A 70 1.11 -4.42 -3.52
C MET A 70 1.56 -5.36 -2.40
N GLN A 71 2.84 -5.72 -2.36
CA GLN A 71 3.41 -6.55 -1.30
C GLN A 71 3.33 -5.85 0.06
N MET A 72 3.59 -4.55 0.10
CA MET A 72 3.48 -3.78 1.33
C MET A 72 2.03 -3.71 1.83
N ILE A 73 1.06 -3.46 0.95
CA ILE A 73 -0.38 -3.50 1.33
C ILE A 73 -0.74 -4.92 1.78
N GLU A 74 -0.25 -5.96 1.10
CA GLU A 74 -0.47 -7.35 1.51
C GLU A 74 0.09 -7.64 2.91
N ASP A 75 1.30 -7.19 3.22
CA ASP A 75 1.92 -7.41 4.52
C ASP A 75 1.14 -6.70 5.63
N ASP A 76 0.66 -5.47 5.39
CA ASP A 76 -0.19 -4.73 6.32
C ASP A 76 -1.57 -5.39 6.49
N LEU A 77 -2.19 -5.85 5.39
CA LEU A 77 -3.43 -6.63 5.43
C LEU A 77 -3.26 -7.92 6.23
N ARG A 78 -2.15 -8.65 6.03
CA ARG A 78 -1.90 -9.90 6.77
C ARG A 78 -1.61 -9.66 8.25
N ALA A 79 -1.14 -8.47 8.62
CA ALA A 79 -0.92 -8.04 9.98
C ALA A 79 -2.18 -7.46 10.65
N SER A 80 -3.35 -7.52 9.98
CA SER A 80 -4.63 -7.06 10.52
C SER A 80 -4.97 -7.75 11.83
N LEU A 81 -5.47 -6.98 12.80
CA LEU A 81 -5.99 -7.51 14.05
C LEU A 81 -7.50 -7.44 14.07
N HIS A 82 -8.12 -8.53 14.52
CA HIS A 82 -9.52 -8.55 14.90
C HIS A 82 -9.69 -9.48 16.11
N PRO A 83 -9.59 -8.92 17.34
CA PRO A 83 -9.73 -9.71 18.55
C PRO A 83 -11.19 -10.12 18.73
N GLU A 84 -11.42 -11.40 18.97
CA GLU A 84 -12.73 -11.90 19.38
C GLU A 84 -13.07 -11.35 20.78
N PRO A 85 -14.30 -10.85 21.01
CA PRO A 85 -14.69 -10.41 22.34
C PRO A 85 -14.57 -11.57 23.32
N LEU A 86 -14.09 -11.27 24.53
CA LEU A 86 -13.97 -12.29 25.58
C LEU A 86 -15.38 -12.75 25.98
N ASP A 87 -15.64 -14.06 25.90
CA ASP A 87 -16.88 -14.65 26.40
C ASP A 87 -16.92 -14.53 27.94
N THR A 88 -17.68 -13.55 28.42
CA THR A 88 -17.88 -13.30 29.85
C THR A 88 -19.04 -14.08 30.43
N SER A 89 -19.75 -14.92 29.67
CA SER A 89 -20.93 -15.67 30.15
C SER A 89 -20.60 -16.59 31.33
N ALA A 90 -19.45 -17.27 31.28
CA ALA A 90 -18.97 -18.11 32.37
C ALA A 90 -18.58 -17.28 33.61
N LEU A 91 -18.06 -16.07 33.43
CA LEU A 91 -17.74 -15.17 34.54
C LEU A 91 -19.02 -14.59 35.15
N GLU A 92 -19.99 -14.19 34.33
CA GLU A 92 -21.28 -13.67 34.75
C GLU A 92 -22.06 -14.71 35.55
N THR A 93 -22.10 -15.96 35.10
CA THR A 93 -22.74 -17.06 35.85
C THR A 93 -22.05 -17.31 37.20
N LEU A 94 -20.72 -17.25 37.26
CA LEU A 94 -19.97 -17.35 38.51
C LEU A 94 -20.22 -16.15 39.43
N LEU A 95 -20.28 -14.93 38.90
CA LEU A 95 -20.57 -13.71 39.65
C LEU A 95 -22.02 -13.72 40.19
N ALA A 96 -22.98 -14.16 39.37
CA ALA A 96 -24.36 -14.36 39.78
C ALA A 96 -24.48 -15.42 40.88
N SER A 97 -23.73 -16.54 40.78
CA SER A 97 -23.74 -17.60 41.80
C SER A 97 -23.11 -17.19 43.13
N THR A 98 -22.06 -16.35 43.09
CA THR A 98 -21.39 -15.81 44.28
C THR A 98 -22.20 -14.69 44.92
N ALA A 99 -22.85 -13.83 44.13
CA ALA A 99 -23.82 -12.85 44.61
C ALA A 99 -25.02 -13.52 45.31
N ALA A 100 -25.58 -14.58 44.71
CA ALA A 100 -26.66 -15.36 45.33
C ALA A 100 -26.22 -16.09 46.62
N SER A 101 -24.95 -16.52 46.70
CA SER A 101 -24.38 -17.12 47.90
C SER A 101 -24.12 -16.10 49.03
N ALA A 102 -23.81 -14.85 48.68
CA ALA A 102 -23.65 -13.76 49.64
C ALA A 102 -24.99 -13.31 50.26
N THR A 103 -26.11 -13.44 49.53
CA THR A 103 -27.47 -13.18 50.07
C THR A 103 -28.09 -14.38 50.79
N GLY A 104 -27.57 -15.60 50.58
CA GLY A 104 -28.11 -16.84 51.16
C GLY A 104 -27.49 -17.30 52.49
N GLY A 105 -26.49 -16.57 53.01
CA GLY A 105 -25.71 -16.96 54.19
C GLY A 105 -26.07 -16.30 55.53
N GLY A 106 -27.22 -15.62 55.63
CA GLY A 106 -27.59 -14.84 56.81
C GLY A 106 -28.85 -15.30 57.50
N ASN A 107 -28.74 -16.23 58.46
CA ASN A 107 -29.74 -16.34 59.53
C ASN A 107 -29.08 -16.62 60.89
N SER A 108 -28.77 -15.55 61.63
CA SER A 108 -28.95 -15.43 63.09
C SER A 108 -28.57 -14.03 63.58
N GLY A 109 -29.60 -13.17 63.70
CA GLY A 109 -29.78 -12.13 64.70
C GLY A 109 -28.70 -11.06 64.91
N ASP A 110 -28.99 -9.83 64.45
CA ASP A 110 -28.95 -8.67 65.35
C ASP A 110 -29.81 -7.54 64.79
N SER A 111 -30.55 -6.91 65.69
CA SER A 111 -31.41 -5.77 65.51
C SER A 111 -30.58 -4.49 65.52
N GLY A 112 -30.46 -3.83 64.37
CA GLY A 112 -29.84 -2.52 64.25
C GLY A 112 -30.33 -1.82 63.01
N ASP A 113 -31.26 -0.89 63.21
CA ASP A 113 -31.61 0.18 62.30
C ASP A 113 -30.36 0.83 61.66
N PRO A 114 -30.35 1.01 60.33
CA PRO A 114 -29.67 2.13 59.75
C PRO A 114 -30.64 2.89 58.83
N GLY A 115 -31.13 4.01 59.35
CA GLY A 115 -30.92 5.31 58.73
C GLY A 115 -31.20 5.36 57.23
N ASP A 116 -32.43 5.77 56.95
CA ASP A 116 -32.85 6.61 55.82
C ASP A 116 -31.68 7.38 55.16
N ALA A 117 -31.19 6.85 54.05
CA ALA A 117 -30.26 7.51 53.15
C ALA A 117 -30.84 7.42 51.74
N GLU A 118 -31.78 8.33 51.48
CA GLU A 118 -32.16 8.83 50.15
C GLU A 118 -30.88 9.28 49.40
N ALA A 119 -30.22 8.31 48.76
CA ALA A 119 -29.16 8.55 47.81
C ALA A 119 -29.82 8.66 46.43
N ALA A 120 -30.08 9.92 46.06
CA ALA A 120 -30.16 10.46 44.71
C ALA A 120 -30.60 9.48 43.61
N GLY A 121 -31.87 9.61 43.20
CA GLY A 121 -32.27 9.33 41.84
C GLY A 121 -31.35 10.06 40.87
N MET A 122 -30.39 9.34 40.32
CA MET A 122 -29.79 9.64 39.04
C MET A 122 -30.60 8.82 38.06
N ASP A 123 -31.55 9.48 37.41
CA ASP A 123 -31.99 9.12 36.07
C ASP A 123 -30.72 8.79 35.28
N ASP A 124 -30.56 7.53 34.93
CA ASP A 124 -29.63 7.08 33.91
C ASP A 124 -30.32 7.41 32.58
N PRO A 125 -29.98 8.51 31.90
CA PRO A 125 -30.46 8.66 30.54
C PRO A 125 -29.80 7.51 29.78
N ALA A 126 -30.63 6.55 29.36
CA ALA A 126 -30.27 5.59 28.34
C ALA A 126 -29.49 6.35 27.27
N LEU A 127 -28.19 6.13 27.24
CA LEU A 127 -27.33 6.54 26.16
C LEU A 127 -27.75 5.67 24.99
N GLU A 128 -28.77 6.14 24.26
CA GLU A 128 -28.85 5.87 22.84
C GLU A 128 -27.55 6.43 22.26
N GLU A 129 -26.52 5.58 22.19
CA GLU A 129 -25.36 5.84 21.35
C GLU A 129 -25.87 5.82 19.91
N GLU A 130 -26.44 6.94 19.49
CA GLU A 130 -26.69 7.23 18.09
C GLU A 130 -25.34 7.06 17.37
N PRO A 131 -25.22 6.12 16.42
CA PRO A 131 -23.98 5.95 15.68
C PRO A 131 -23.68 7.29 15.03
N VAL A 132 -22.57 7.90 15.45
CA VAL A 132 -22.11 9.18 14.92
C VAL A 132 -21.94 9.03 13.41
N THR A 133 -22.93 9.49 12.65
CA THR A 133 -22.87 9.52 11.19
C THR A 133 -21.67 10.35 10.81
N SER A 134 -20.66 9.67 10.28
CA SER A 134 -19.32 10.18 10.02
C SER A 134 -19.40 11.36 9.04
N VAL A 135 -19.10 12.56 9.54
CA VAL A 135 -18.90 13.73 8.69
C VAL A 135 -17.44 13.73 8.25
N SER A 136 -17.26 13.61 6.93
CA SER A 136 -16.02 13.73 6.15
C SER A 136 -15.04 12.55 6.22
N GLY A 137 -15.33 11.50 5.43
CA GLY A 137 -14.32 10.64 4.75
C GLY A 137 -13.31 9.86 5.62
N VAL A 138 -13.39 9.97 6.93
CA VAL A 138 -12.50 9.28 7.87
C VAL A 138 -13.36 8.60 8.90
N ALA A 139 -13.83 7.41 8.55
CA ALA A 139 -14.49 6.52 9.49
C ALA A 139 -13.44 5.91 10.42
N VAL A 140 -13.68 5.92 11.72
CA VAL A 140 -12.75 5.40 12.73
C VAL A 140 -13.39 4.22 13.43
N LEU A 141 -12.67 3.10 13.41
CA LEU A 141 -13.08 1.86 14.03
C LEU A 141 -13.06 1.97 15.56
N GLN A 142 -14.12 1.48 16.21
CA GLN A 142 -14.21 1.34 17.66
C GLN A 142 -13.45 0.10 18.13
N THR A 143 -13.60 -1.02 17.41
CA THR A 143 -12.90 -2.28 17.68
C THR A 143 -11.76 -2.48 16.67
N PRO A 144 -10.63 -3.12 17.01
CA PRO A 144 -9.59 -3.37 16.02
C PRO A 144 -10.15 -4.20 14.85
N GLY A 145 -9.94 -3.71 13.63
CA GLY A 145 -10.51 -4.34 12.46
C GLY A 145 -10.15 -3.65 11.15
N LEU A 146 -11.07 -3.74 10.20
CA LEU A 146 -10.95 -3.18 8.86
C LEU A 146 -12.20 -2.37 8.54
N ILE A 147 -12.00 -1.15 8.02
CA ILE A 147 -13.05 -0.33 7.44
C ILE A 147 -12.57 0.26 6.13
N GLY A 148 -13.39 0.22 5.10
CA GLY A 148 -13.00 0.82 3.83
C GLY A 148 -14.11 0.80 2.82
N ASP A 149 -14.02 1.74 1.89
CA ASP A 149 -14.84 1.81 0.69
C ASP A 149 -14.02 1.35 -0.52
N GLN A 150 -14.46 1.71 -1.73
CA GLN A 150 -13.76 1.36 -2.96
C GLN A 150 -12.43 2.11 -3.10
N TYR A 151 -12.24 3.31 -2.56
CA TYR A 151 -11.08 4.18 -2.84
C TYR A 151 -10.16 4.39 -1.63
N GLN A 152 -10.62 4.04 -0.45
CA GLN A 152 -9.93 4.19 0.81
C GLN A 152 -10.07 2.91 1.64
N LEU A 153 -8.93 2.48 2.19
CA LEU A 153 -8.85 1.35 3.11
C LEU A 153 -8.20 1.81 4.40
N GLN A 154 -8.83 1.53 5.53
CA GLN A 154 -8.27 1.71 6.85
C GLN A 154 -8.26 0.38 7.61
N ILE A 155 -7.12 0.07 8.20
CA ILE A 155 -6.94 -1.20 8.89
C ILE A 155 -6.05 -1.04 10.11
N ASP A 156 -6.37 -1.78 11.16
CA ASP A 156 -5.56 -1.85 12.37
C ASP A 156 -4.59 -3.02 12.32
N THR A 157 -3.31 -2.72 12.48
CA THR A 157 -2.22 -3.68 12.34
C THR A 157 -1.46 -3.84 13.65
N SER A 158 -1.06 -5.08 13.97
CA SER A 158 -0.12 -5.34 15.06
C SER A 158 1.30 -5.30 14.56
N ARG A 159 2.13 -4.44 15.14
CA ARG A 159 3.58 -4.53 14.94
C ARG A 159 4.32 -3.94 16.12
N LEU A 160 5.43 -4.55 16.50
CA LEU A 160 6.28 -3.98 17.54
C LEU A 160 6.85 -2.63 17.09
N PRO A 161 6.82 -1.60 17.95
CA PRO A 161 7.42 -0.31 17.65
C PRO A 161 8.92 -0.46 17.45
N ARG A 162 9.45 0.21 16.41
CA ARG A 162 10.89 0.19 16.12
C ARG A 162 11.64 1.13 17.07
N LEU A 163 12.93 0.87 17.28
CA LEU A 163 13.77 1.74 18.11
C LEU A 163 13.81 3.19 17.59
N GLU A 164 13.72 3.37 16.27
CA GLU A 164 13.69 4.70 15.62
C GLU A 164 12.45 5.52 16.01
N GLU A 165 11.30 4.87 16.18
CA GLU A 165 10.03 5.54 16.56
C GLU A 165 10.12 6.12 17.99
N TYR A 166 10.84 5.43 18.88
CA TYR A 166 11.14 5.96 20.23
C TYR A 166 12.11 7.14 20.20
N ALA A 167 13.03 7.19 19.24
CA ALA A 167 13.95 8.31 19.09
C ALA A 167 13.23 9.58 18.62
N MET A 168 12.21 9.46 17.77
CA MET A 168 11.40 10.59 17.28
C MET A 168 10.56 11.26 18.39
N LEU A 169 10.25 10.55 19.47
CA LEU A 169 9.57 11.13 20.65
C LEU A 169 10.43 12.18 21.39
N MET A 170 11.74 12.27 21.11
CA MET A 170 12.59 13.31 21.69
C MET A 170 12.58 14.63 20.90
N ASP A 171 11.97 14.65 19.71
CA ASP A 171 11.88 15.80 18.80
C ASP A 171 10.41 16.14 18.51
N VAL A 172 9.61 16.31 19.57
CA VAL A 172 8.17 16.59 19.43
C VAL A 172 7.96 18.02 18.95
N ASP A 173 7.48 18.17 17.72
CA ASP A 173 6.95 19.44 17.20
C ASP A 173 5.52 19.64 17.74
N PRO A 174 5.26 20.68 18.57
CA PRO A 174 3.95 20.90 19.21
C PRO A 174 2.81 21.23 18.24
N GLY A 175 3.07 21.36 16.93
CA GLY A 175 2.06 21.61 15.90
C GLY A 175 1.53 20.35 15.18
N ASN A 176 2.14 19.18 15.34
CA ASN A 176 1.76 17.96 14.62
C ASN A 176 0.96 16.99 15.51
N LEU A 177 0.16 16.12 14.89
CA LEU A 177 -0.47 15.00 15.58
C LEU A 177 0.64 14.12 16.16
N ALA A 178 0.65 13.94 17.49
CA ALA A 178 1.68 13.17 18.17
C ALA A 178 1.50 11.67 17.87
N ASP A 179 2.42 11.09 17.09
CA ASP A 179 2.48 9.65 16.90
C ASP A 179 3.22 9.00 18.07
N LEU A 180 2.49 8.26 18.91
CA LEU A 180 3.08 7.54 20.04
C LEU A 180 3.59 6.17 19.56
N PRO A 181 4.80 5.74 19.98
CA PRO A 181 5.24 4.38 19.71
C PRO A 181 4.32 3.39 20.42
N SER A 182 3.57 2.63 19.62
CA SER A 182 2.49 1.73 20.02
C SER A 182 2.60 0.46 19.21
N ASP A 183 2.15 -0.65 19.79
CA ASP A 183 2.11 -1.96 19.14
C ASP A 183 0.88 -2.14 18.23
N LEU A 184 -0.07 -1.21 18.32
CA LEU A 184 -1.29 -1.14 17.51
C LEU A 184 -1.29 0.15 16.69
N LYS A 185 -1.19 0.00 15.37
CA LYS A 185 -1.18 1.13 14.43
C LYS A 185 -2.34 1.04 13.46
N THR A 186 -2.99 2.17 13.23
CA THR A 186 -3.99 2.34 12.18
C THR A 186 -3.28 2.76 10.90
N VAL A 187 -3.38 1.92 9.87
CA VAL A 187 -2.85 2.17 8.53
C VAL A 187 -4.00 2.56 7.61
N THR A 188 -3.89 3.72 6.96
CA THR A 188 -4.86 4.17 5.94
C THR A 188 -4.17 4.29 4.58
N TYR A 189 -4.81 3.74 3.55
CA TYR A 189 -4.44 3.89 2.14
C TYR A 189 -5.50 4.68 1.39
N TYR A 190 -5.08 5.66 0.62
CA TYR A 190 -5.93 6.42 -0.31
C TYR A 190 -5.06 7.11 -1.36
N VAL A 191 -5.65 7.52 -2.47
CA VAL A 191 -4.95 8.32 -3.48
C VAL A 191 -5.29 9.79 -3.31
N GLN A 192 -4.24 10.62 -3.23
CA GLN A 192 -4.35 12.07 -3.19
C GLN A 192 -4.25 12.63 -4.61
N ALA A 193 -5.18 13.51 -4.98
CA ALA A 193 -5.10 14.22 -6.26
C ALA A 193 -3.97 15.27 -6.26
N ALA A 194 -3.40 15.55 -7.43
CA ALA A 194 -2.27 16.47 -7.56
C ALA A 194 -2.55 17.89 -7.06
N ASP A 195 -3.76 18.43 -7.18
CA ASP A 195 -4.10 19.77 -6.68
C ASP A 195 -4.74 19.77 -5.27
N SER A 196 -4.70 18.64 -4.57
CA SER A 196 -5.30 18.52 -3.22
C SER A 196 -4.41 19.16 -2.16
N ILE A 197 -5.02 19.91 -1.23
CA ILE A 197 -4.35 20.32 0.02
C ILE A 197 -4.21 19.04 0.88
N GLY A 198 -3.04 18.40 0.84
CA GLY A 198 -2.80 17.13 1.51
C GLY A 198 -1.34 16.95 1.92
N ILE A 199 -0.86 15.71 1.93
CA ILE A 199 0.53 15.36 2.25
C ILE A 199 1.43 15.90 1.15
N GLU A 200 2.45 16.68 1.54
CA GLU A 200 3.49 17.13 0.64
C GLU A 200 4.61 16.09 0.57
N ASP A 201 5.11 15.81 -0.64
CA ASP A 201 6.30 15.00 -0.84
C ASP A 201 7.53 15.69 -0.21
N PRO A 202 8.25 15.04 0.72
CA PRO A 202 9.50 15.56 1.27
C PRO A 202 10.52 15.95 0.19
N LEU A 203 10.56 15.24 -0.95
CA LEU A 203 11.46 15.55 -2.05
C LEU A 203 11.04 16.83 -2.79
N ALA A 204 9.74 17.07 -2.94
CA ALA A 204 9.22 18.31 -3.52
C ALA A 204 9.60 19.54 -2.68
N LYS A 205 9.76 19.40 -1.35
CA LYS A 205 10.27 20.50 -0.49
C LYS A 205 11.71 20.92 -0.80
N LEU A 206 12.51 20.02 -1.37
CA LEU A 206 13.90 20.33 -1.78
C LEU A 206 13.96 21.06 -3.13
N ASP A 207 12.94 20.90 -3.98
CA ASP A 207 12.83 21.60 -5.25
C ASP A 207 12.02 22.90 -5.09
N ALA A 208 12.70 23.97 -4.66
CA ALA A 208 12.10 25.29 -4.45
C ALA A 208 11.54 25.94 -5.74
N THR A 209 11.72 25.33 -6.91
CA THR A 209 11.27 25.86 -8.21
C THR A 209 10.00 25.22 -8.75
N THR A 210 9.57 24.08 -8.19
CA THR A 210 8.42 23.32 -8.70
C THR A 210 7.44 23.03 -7.56
N SER A 211 6.63 24.03 -7.19
CA SER A 211 5.55 23.88 -6.19
C SER A 211 4.34 23.14 -6.77
N THR A 212 4.56 22.10 -7.57
CA THR A 212 3.49 21.20 -8.00
C THR A 212 3.27 20.20 -6.90
N THR A 213 2.13 20.30 -6.22
CA THR A 213 1.68 19.24 -5.32
C THR A 213 1.58 17.96 -6.17
N ALA A 214 2.42 16.98 -5.84
CA ALA A 214 2.39 15.70 -6.52
C ALA A 214 1.24 14.89 -5.93
N GLY A 215 0.31 14.46 -6.78
CA GLY A 215 -0.70 13.47 -6.41
C GLY A 215 -0.04 12.10 -6.30
N GLY A 216 -0.74 11.14 -5.70
CA GLY A 216 -0.25 9.78 -5.62
C GLY A 216 -0.87 8.95 -4.51
N LEU A 217 -0.37 7.72 -4.37
CA LEU A 217 -0.75 6.85 -3.26
C LEU A 217 -0.16 7.36 -1.97
N VAL A 218 -1.03 7.61 -0.99
CA VAL A 218 -0.67 7.97 0.38
C VAL A 218 -0.88 6.76 1.28
N ARG A 219 0.05 6.55 2.20
CA ARG A 219 -0.07 5.64 3.34
C ARG A 219 0.12 6.46 4.59
N ARG A 220 -0.91 6.47 5.41
CA ARG A 220 -0.86 7.05 6.75
C ARG A 220 -0.67 5.93 7.74
N VAL A 221 0.29 6.08 8.64
CA VAL A 221 0.49 5.17 9.78
C VAL A 221 0.50 6.01 11.03
N LEU A 222 -0.44 5.75 11.91
CA LEU A 222 -0.56 6.42 13.19
C LEU A 222 -0.93 5.45 14.28
N ASP A 223 -0.64 5.83 15.52
CA ASP A 223 -1.20 5.14 16.67
C ASP A 223 -2.73 5.14 16.64
N ARG A 224 -3.32 4.00 17.00
CA ARG A 224 -4.78 3.85 17.08
C ARG A 224 -5.36 4.85 18.09
N SER A 225 -4.75 4.99 19.27
CA SER A 225 -5.29 5.86 20.31
C SER A 225 -5.26 7.34 19.90
N ALA A 226 -4.23 7.75 19.17
CA ALA A 226 -4.17 9.07 18.56
C ALA A 226 -5.26 9.26 17.49
N THR A 227 -5.52 8.23 16.68
CA THR A 227 -6.56 8.25 15.63
C THR A 227 -7.97 8.34 16.21
N THR A 228 -8.28 7.55 17.24
CA THR A 228 -9.57 7.58 17.95
C THR A 228 -9.76 8.88 18.73
N PHE A 229 -8.70 9.38 19.37
CA PHE A 229 -8.72 10.68 20.04
C PHE A 229 -8.94 11.83 19.05
N ALA A 230 -8.27 11.83 17.90
CA ALA A 230 -8.45 12.85 16.87
C ALA A 230 -9.89 12.88 16.34
N SER A 231 -10.52 11.71 16.19
CA SER A 231 -11.93 11.59 15.81
C SER A 231 -12.86 12.17 16.88
N THR A 232 -12.72 11.73 18.13
CA THR A 232 -13.57 12.18 19.25
C THR A 232 -13.38 13.65 19.62
N SER A 233 -12.19 14.20 19.41
CA SER A 233 -11.89 15.64 19.61
C SER A 233 -12.26 16.52 18.41
N GLY A 234 -12.69 15.93 17.29
CA GLY A 234 -13.07 16.65 16.07
C GLY A 234 -11.89 17.18 15.25
N ASN A 235 -10.65 16.76 15.54
CA ASN A 235 -9.43 17.18 14.84
C ASN A 235 -9.09 16.28 13.63
N LEU A 236 -10.10 15.95 12.81
CA LEU A 236 -9.96 15.08 11.63
C LEU A 236 -9.13 15.72 10.51
N ALA A 237 -9.10 17.06 10.43
CA ALA A 237 -8.33 17.78 9.42
C ALA A 237 -6.82 17.57 9.55
N ALA A 238 -6.30 17.55 10.79
CA ALA A 238 -4.90 17.25 11.04
C ALA A 238 -4.56 15.80 10.64
N LEU A 239 -5.49 14.86 10.84
CA LEU A 239 -5.32 13.47 10.44
C LEU A 239 -5.16 13.34 8.91
N GLY A 240 -5.94 14.08 8.13
CA GLY A 240 -5.84 14.13 6.67
C GLY A 240 -4.51 14.70 6.14
N GLN A 241 -3.78 15.46 6.95
CA GLN A 241 -2.47 16.02 6.58
C GLN A 241 -1.29 15.16 7.06
N THR A 242 -1.57 14.08 7.77
CA THR A 242 -0.54 13.13 8.22
C THR A 242 -0.42 11.95 7.26
N GLY A 243 0.81 11.47 7.08
CA GLY A 243 1.11 10.32 6.23
C GLY A 243 2.32 10.55 5.34
N GLU A 244 2.60 9.56 4.50
CA GLU A 244 3.71 9.56 3.54
C GLU A 244 3.16 9.29 2.14
N LEU A 245 3.64 10.06 1.15
CA LEU A 245 3.39 9.80 -0.27
C LEU A 245 4.35 8.69 -0.73
N LEU A 246 3.85 7.49 -1.03
CA LEU A 246 4.73 6.38 -1.42
C LEU A 246 5.05 6.33 -2.90
N ALA A 247 4.06 6.67 -3.72
CA ALA A 247 4.13 6.48 -5.16
C ALA A 247 3.35 7.60 -5.87
N PRO A 248 4.04 8.62 -6.38
CA PRO A 248 3.41 9.68 -7.17
C PRO A 248 2.85 9.19 -8.52
N GLU A 249 3.32 8.05 -9.03
CA GLU A 249 2.86 7.48 -10.31
C GLU A 249 1.50 6.76 -10.22
N VAL A 250 1.00 6.52 -9.00
CA VAL A 250 -0.29 5.87 -8.77
C VAL A 250 -1.40 6.89 -8.90
N THR A 251 -2.23 6.76 -9.92
CA THR A 251 -3.36 7.66 -10.19
C THR A 251 -4.65 7.17 -9.54
N GLY A 252 -4.76 5.86 -9.28
CA GLY A 252 -5.96 5.28 -8.69
C GLY A 252 -5.66 3.99 -7.94
N ILE A 253 -6.39 3.78 -6.86
CA ILE A 253 -6.46 2.52 -6.14
C ILE A 253 -7.92 2.17 -5.91
N GLU A 254 -8.26 0.91 -6.13
CA GLU A 254 -9.59 0.38 -5.87
C GLU A 254 -9.53 -0.87 -5.00
N PHE A 255 -10.45 -0.97 -4.06
CA PHE A 255 -10.62 -2.10 -3.15
C PHE A 255 -11.94 -2.80 -3.39
N SER A 256 -11.93 -4.13 -3.20
CA SER A 256 -13.16 -4.92 -3.11
C SER A 256 -12.99 -5.99 -2.05
N TYR A 257 -14.06 -6.31 -1.35
CA TYR A 257 -14.06 -7.15 -0.16
C TYR A 257 -14.85 -8.42 -0.42
N TRP A 258 -14.31 -9.58 -0.05
CA TRP A 258 -14.97 -10.88 -0.25
C TRP A 258 -15.65 -11.32 1.04
N ASP A 259 -16.98 -11.43 1.02
CA ASP A 259 -17.80 -11.91 2.16
C ASP A 259 -17.85 -13.45 2.24
N GLY A 260 -17.45 -14.17 1.18
CA GLY A 260 -17.59 -15.63 1.06
C GLY A 260 -18.45 -16.07 -0.12
N VAL A 261 -19.32 -15.19 -0.60
CA VAL A 261 -20.30 -15.43 -1.66
C VAL A 261 -20.15 -14.42 -2.81
N THR A 262 -19.95 -13.13 -2.48
CA THR A 262 -19.87 -12.01 -3.42
C THR A 262 -18.77 -11.00 -3.07
N TRP A 263 -18.38 -10.21 -4.07
CA TRP A 263 -17.46 -9.09 -3.89
C TRP A 263 -18.26 -7.83 -3.56
N GLN A 264 -18.01 -7.26 -2.39
CA GLN A 264 -18.55 -5.99 -1.92
C GLN A 264 -17.59 -4.84 -2.23
N ILE A 265 -18.13 -3.63 -2.36
CA ILE A 265 -17.36 -2.39 -2.60
C ILE A 265 -17.02 -1.65 -1.30
N GLU A 266 -17.63 -2.05 -0.20
CA GLU A 266 -17.48 -1.46 1.12
C GLU A 266 -17.45 -2.57 2.16
N TRP A 267 -16.69 -2.35 3.23
CA TRP A 267 -16.66 -3.23 4.39
C TRP A 267 -16.52 -2.41 5.66
N ASN A 268 -17.30 -2.76 6.68
CA ASN A 268 -17.16 -2.23 8.02
C ASN A 268 -17.17 -3.39 9.02
N SER A 269 -16.00 -3.68 9.62
CA SER A 269 -15.87 -4.75 10.62
C SER A 269 -16.54 -4.45 11.96
N ASP A 270 -16.81 -3.19 12.29
CA ASP A 270 -17.59 -2.87 13.50
C ASP A 270 -19.07 -3.21 13.32
N GLU A 271 -19.60 -3.04 12.11
CA GLU A 271 -21.01 -3.35 11.78
C GLU A 271 -21.22 -4.84 11.51
N LEU A 272 -20.31 -5.45 10.74
CA LEU A 272 -20.42 -6.87 10.35
C LEU A 272 -19.86 -7.81 11.41
N GLY A 273 -19.12 -7.29 12.40
CA GLY A 273 -18.51 -8.08 13.46
C GLY A 273 -17.37 -9.00 13.00
N GLU A 274 -17.01 -9.01 11.72
CA GLU A 274 -15.95 -9.84 11.16
C GLU A 274 -15.07 -9.09 10.14
N LEU A 275 -13.90 -9.64 9.85
CA LEU A 275 -13.04 -9.22 8.74
C LEU A 275 -13.49 -9.87 7.43
N PRO A 276 -13.27 -9.23 6.26
CA PRO A 276 -13.54 -9.87 4.99
C PRO A 276 -12.58 -11.04 4.77
N LEU A 277 -13.02 -12.09 4.09
CA LEU A 277 -12.17 -13.28 3.84
C LEU A 277 -10.98 -12.97 2.92
N ALA A 278 -11.20 -12.07 1.96
CA ALA A 278 -10.16 -11.58 1.07
C ALA A 278 -10.42 -10.13 0.65
N VAL A 279 -9.34 -9.41 0.38
CA VAL A 279 -9.37 -8.07 -0.22
C VAL A 279 -8.71 -8.15 -1.59
N LYS A 280 -9.39 -7.62 -2.60
CA LYS A 280 -8.86 -7.42 -3.93
C LYS A 280 -8.44 -5.97 -4.06
N ILE A 281 -7.21 -5.78 -4.49
CA ILE A 281 -6.59 -4.47 -4.70
C ILE A 281 -6.38 -4.32 -6.20
N GLN A 282 -6.90 -3.24 -6.76
CA GLN A 282 -6.64 -2.82 -8.13
C GLN A 282 -5.90 -1.50 -8.10
N LEU A 283 -4.77 -1.42 -8.80
CA LEU A 283 -3.90 -0.26 -8.81
C LEU A 283 -3.76 0.22 -10.25
N VAL A 284 -4.00 1.51 -10.46
CA VAL A 284 -3.88 2.17 -11.75
C VAL A 284 -2.67 3.09 -11.71
N MET A 285 -1.74 2.86 -12.63
CA MET A 285 -0.53 3.66 -12.79
C MET A 285 -0.43 4.24 -14.18
N VAL A 286 0.08 5.47 -14.24
CA VAL A 286 0.39 6.19 -15.49
C VAL A 286 1.86 6.57 -15.53
N ASP A 287 2.35 6.87 -16.72
CA ASP A 287 3.68 7.45 -16.90
C ASP A 287 3.62 8.97 -16.73
N PRO A 288 4.24 9.57 -15.69
CA PRO A 288 4.26 11.02 -15.55
C PRO A 288 5.08 11.72 -16.66
N LEU A 289 5.95 10.99 -17.38
CA LEU A 289 6.77 11.54 -18.46
C LEU A 289 6.05 11.59 -19.81
N VAL A 290 4.92 10.88 -19.93
CA VAL A 290 4.09 10.86 -21.14
C VAL A 290 2.98 11.88 -21.00
N ALA A 291 2.75 12.67 -22.06
CA ALA A 291 1.67 13.65 -22.08
C ALA A 291 0.31 12.98 -21.85
N GLU A 292 -0.58 13.63 -21.09
CA GLU A 292 -1.90 13.08 -20.72
C GLU A 292 -2.70 12.51 -21.89
N SER A 293 -2.57 13.08 -23.09
CA SER A 293 -3.27 12.61 -24.30
C SER A 293 -2.79 11.25 -24.82
N GLU A 294 -1.59 10.81 -24.41
CA GLU A 294 -0.95 9.56 -24.85
C GLU A 294 -0.73 8.60 -23.68
N GLN A 295 -1.22 8.93 -22.48
CA GLN A 295 -1.09 8.06 -21.32
C GLN A 295 -1.91 6.78 -21.49
N GLU A 296 -1.22 5.64 -21.38
CA GLU A 296 -1.85 4.33 -21.30
C GLU A 296 -1.89 3.88 -19.83
N PRO A 297 -3.06 3.92 -19.16
CA PRO A 297 -3.17 3.47 -17.78
C PRO A 297 -2.94 1.96 -17.71
N ARG A 298 -2.01 1.55 -16.85
CA ARG A 298 -1.77 0.13 -16.56
C ARG A 298 -2.46 -0.26 -15.28
N LEU A 299 -3.21 -1.36 -15.35
CA LEU A 299 -3.94 -1.93 -14.23
C LEU A 299 -3.20 -3.14 -13.67
N PHE A 300 -2.93 -3.10 -12.37
CA PHE A 300 -2.35 -4.20 -11.61
C PHE A 300 -3.40 -4.69 -10.62
N GLN A 301 -3.61 -6.01 -10.55
CA GLN A 301 -4.57 -6.61 -9.63
C GLN A 301 -3.86 -7.60 -8.72
N HIS A 302 -4.19 -7.52 -7.43
CA HIS A 302 -3.73 -8.46 -6.41
C HIS A 302 -4.88 -8.88 -5.51
N VAL A 303 -4.86 -10.12 -5.03
CA VAL A 303 -5.88 -10.65 -4.11
C VAL A 303 -5.20 -11.20 -2.88
N VAL A 304 -5.54 -10.65 -1.72
CA VAL A 304 -4.95 -10.98 -0.43
C VAL A 304 -6.01 -11.63 0.44
N LYS A 305 -5.72 -12.81 0.98
CA LYS A 305 -6.55 -13.47 2.00
C LYS A 305 -6.17 -12.95 3.39
N LEU A 306 -7.18 -12.72 4.23
CA LEU A 306 -6.97 -12.27 5.60
C LEU A 306 -6.87 -13.48 6.56
N SER A 307 -5.96 -13.40 7.53
CA SER A 307 -5.60 -14.54 8.38
C SER A 307 -6.59 -14.78 9.53
N MET A 308 -7.22 -13.71 10.03
CA MET A 308 -8.20 -13.71 11.12
C MET A 308 -9.64 -13.62 10.63
N ALA A 309 -9.88 -13.67 9.32
CA ALA A 309 -11.22 -13.64 8.76
C ALA A 309 -11.94 -14.97 8.99
N LYS A 310 -13.16 -14.88 9.50
CA LYS A 310 -14.10 -15.99 9.59
C LYS A 310 -15.13 -15.85 8.47
N ILE A 311 -15.84 -16.93 8.21
CA ILE A 311 -16.99 -16.88 7.32
C ILE A 311 -18.13 -16.40 8.20
N ILE A 312 -18.81 -15.34 7.78
CA ILE A 312 -20.06 -14.91 8.41
C ILE A 312 -21.05 -16.05 8.21
N GLU A 313 -21.19 -16.90 9.22
CA GLU A 313 -22.30 -17.84 9.28
C GLU A 313 -23.53 -16.98 9.54
N GLU A 314 -24.40 -16.82 8.53
CA GLU A 314 -25.77 -16.40 8.78
C GLU A 314 -26.35 -17.46 9.72
N GLU A 315 -26.33 -17.20 11.02
CA GLU A 315 -27.19 -17.92 11.95
C GLU A 315 -28.61 -17.66 11.42
N GLU A 316 -29.15 -18.63 10.69
CA GLU A 316 -30.59 -18.72 10.47
C GLU A 316 -31.18 -18.64 11.89
N GLU A 317 -31.73 -17.49 12.26
CA GLU A 317 -32.63 -17.36 13.39
C GLU A 317 -33.73 -18.40 13.14
N GLU A 318 -33.55 -19.61 13.70
CA GLU A 318 -34.59 -20.61 13.85
C GLU A 318 -35.55 -20.07 14.93
N ASP A 319 -36.22 -18.98 14.57
CA ASP A 319 -37.32 -18.38 15.29
C ASP A 319 -38.57 -19.24 15.02
N LEU A 320 -38.48 -20.52 15.40
CA LEU A 320 -39.63 -21.40 15.55
C LEU A 320 -40.34 -21.06 16.87
N SER A 321 -40.74 -19.80 17.01
CA SER A 321 -41.81 -19.42 17.92
C SER A 321 -43.13 -19.91 17.31
N GLY A 322 -43.89 -20.65 18.13
CA GLY A 322 -44.98 -21.48 17.67
C GLY A 322 -46.09 -20.76 16.91
N VAL A 323 -46.64 -21.48 15.91
CA VAL A 323 -48.01 -21.27 15.43
C VAL A 323 -48.74 -22.61 15.55
N GLY A 324 -49.86 -22.56 16.27
CA GLY A 324 -50.57 -23.69 16.83
C GLY A 324 -51.15 -24.73 15.86
N LEU A 325 -51.35 -25.93 16.41
CA LEU A 325 -52.67 -26.55 16.60
C LEU A 325 -52.62 -27.57 17.76
#